data_AF-A0A1H7HAE6-F1
#
_entry.id   AF-A0A1H7HAE6-F1
#
_cell.length_a   1.000
_cell.length_b   1.000
_cell.length_c   1.000
_cell.angle_alpha   90.00
_cell.angle_beta   90.00
_cell.angle_gamma   90.00
#
_symmetry.space_group_name_H-M   'P 1'
#
loop_
_entity.id
_entity.type
_entity.pdbx_description
1 polymer ?
#
loop_
_entity_poly.entity_id
_entity_poly.type
_entity_poly.pdbx_seq_one_letter_code
_entity_poly.pdbx_strand_id
1 'polypeptide(L)'
;MSGPVGFEAWAALAGDSPISRTEWAAVVAAWSEPHRRYHDLAHLAAVLGLVERLSADAPDPAAVALAAWYHDVVYDPLRADNEQVSAERARAGLRGLVPEARAEEVARLVLLTAAHDPEPGDANGAALCDADLAVLAAAPAAYAGYASAVRAEYGHLSDDEFTTGRIAVLERLLDLPRLYRLPAAAEWEPVARANLTAELTLLRSRASGA
;
A
#
# COMPACT_ATOMS: atom_id res chain seq x y z
N MET A 1 -11.45 -6.82 -21.53
CA MET A 1 -11.37 -7.39 -20.18
C MET A 1 -11.03 -6.24 -19.26
N SER A 2 -11.92 -5.86 -18.36
CA SER A 2 -11.65 -4.84 -17.35
C SER A 2 -10.45 -5.29 -16.51
N GLY A 3 -9.42 -4.46 -16.39
CA GLY A 3 -8.29 -4.75 -15.49
C GLY A 3 -8.72 -4.78 -14.02
N PRO A 4 -7.82 -5.12 -13.07
CA PRO A 4 -8.14 -5.23 -11.65
C PRO A 4 -8.75 -3.93 -11.07
N VAL A 5 -8.45 -2.78 -11.68
CA VAL A 5 -8.97 -1.46 -11.28
C VAL A 5 -10.29 -1.08 -12.01
N GLY A 6 -11.05 -2.07 -12.45
CA GLY A 6 -12.33 -1.87 -13.15
C GLY A 6 -13.53 -1.67 -12.24
N PHE A 7 -14.58 -1.00 -12.74
CA PHE A 7 -15.83 -0.84 -12.00
C PHE A 7 -16.49 -2.19 -11.66
N GLU A 8 -16.33 -3.22 -12.49
CA GLU A 8 -16.87 -4.56 -12.21
C GLU A 8 -16.27 -5.16 -10.93
N ALA A 9 -14.94 -5.03 -10.74
CA ALA A 9 -14.25 -5.48 -9.54
C ALA A 9 -14.69 -4.70 -8.30
N TRP A 10 -14.87 -3.38 -8.43
CA TRP A 10 -15.40 -2.53 -7.38
C TRP A 10 -16.86 -2.87 -7.02
N ALA A 11 -17.73 -3.02 -8.01
CA ALA A 11 -19.16 -3.27 -7.81
C ALA A 11 -19.43 -4.62 -7.15
N ALA A 12 -18.54 -5.61 -7.32
CA ALA A 12 -18.59 -6.87 -6.58
C ALA A 12 -18.42 -6.68 -5.05
N LEU A 13 -17.77 -5.59 -4.62
CA LEU A 13 -17.50 -5.29 -3.21
C LEU A 13 -18.49 -4.27 -2.61
N ALA A 14 -18.84 -3.24 -3.38
CA ALA A 14 -19.62 -2.07 -2.93
C ALA A 14 -20.97 -1.90 -3.66
N GLY A 15 -21.40 -2.90 -4.42
CA GLY A 15 -22.66 -2.95 -5.16
C GLY A 15 -22.65 -2.17 -6.48
N ASP A 16 -23.58 -2.51 -7.39
CA ASP A 16 -23.82 -1.78 -8.64
C ASP A 16 -24.94 -0.76 -8.45
N SER A 17 -24.56 0.49 -8.18
CA SER A 17 -25.49 1.61 -8.06
C SER A 17 -24.85 2.90 -8.60
N PRO A 18 -25.64 3.93 -8.93
CA PRO A 18 -25.10 5.23 -9.33
C PRO A 18 -24.15 5.83 -8.28
N ILE A 19 -24.47 5.69 -6.99
CA ILE A 19 -23.63 6.18 -5.89
C ILE A 19 -22.30 5.42 -5.86
N SER A 20 -22.34 4.09 -5.95
CA SER A 20 -21.14 3.24 -6.00
C SER A 20 -20.25 3.58 -7.20
N ARG A 21 -20.84 3.86 -8.37
CA ARG A 21 -20.10 4.28 -9.56
C ARG A 21 -19.45 5.65 -9.42
N THR A 22 -20.13 6.60 -8.78
CA THR A 22 -19.55 7.91 -8.45
C THR A 22 -18.37 7.77 -7.49
N GLU A 23 -18.50 6.93 -6.45
CA GLU A 23 -17.43 6.71 -5.49
C GLU A 23 -16.22 6.02 -6.13
N TRP A 24 -16.43 4.96 -6.91
CA TRP A 24 -15.37 4.31 -7.68
C TRP A 24 -14.61 5.30 -8.56
N ALA A 25 -15.34 6.15 -9.30
CA ALA A 25 -14.72 7.13 -10.17
C ALA A 25 -13.87 8.15 -9.38
N ALA A 26 -14.32 8.55 -8.18
CA ALA A 26 -13.57 9.43 -7.29
C ALA A 26 -12.30 8.76 -6.75
N VAL A 27 -12.38 7.49 -6.34
CA VAL A 27 -11.21 6.70 -5.90
C VAL A 27 -10.20 6.57 -7.05
N VAL A 28 -10.64 6.17 -8.25
CA VAL A 28 -9.76 6.06 -9.43
C VAL A 28 -9.12 7.41 -9.78
N ALA A 29 -9.88 8.51 -9.71
CA ALA A 29 -9.34 9.84 -9.96
C ALA A 29 -8.23 10.22 -8.97
N ALA A 30 -8.38 9.86 -7.69
CA ALA A 30 -7.35 10.10 -6.67
C ALA A 30 -6.08 9.30 -6.95
N TRP A 31 -6.19 8.02 -7.30
CA TRP A 31 -5.03 7.20 -7.73
C TRP A 31 -4.39 7.67 -9.06
N SER A 32 -5.08 8.52 -9.82
CA SER A 32 -4.63 9.05 -11.11
C SER A 32 -4.01 10.45 -11.02
N GLU A 33 -3.79 10.98 -9.82
CA GLU A 33 -3.25 12.33 -9.65
C GLU A 33 -1.84 12.46 -10.26
N PRO A 34 -1.55 13.55 -11.02
CA PRO A 34 -0.34 13.63 -11.84
C PRO A 34 1.01 13.64 -11.08
N HIS A 35 0.99 13.91 -9.77
CA HIS A 35 2.19 13.91 -8.94
C HIS A 35 2.64 12.52 -8.51
N ARG A 36 1.75 11.52 -8.56
CA ARG A 36 2.05 10.12 -8.21
C ARG A 36 3.02 9.52 -9.23
N ARG A 37 3.94 8.70 -8.74
CA ARG A 37 4.95 7.99 -9.55
C ARG A 37 5.04 6.52 -9.19
N TYR A 38 5.06 6.21 -7.90
CA TYR A 38 4.93 4.85 -7.40
C TYR A 38 3.51 4.57 -6.92
N HIS A 39 2.93 5.48 -6.12
CA HIS A 39 1.61 5.28 -5.52
C HIS A 39 0.48 5.64 -6.50
N ASP A 40 0.46 4.97 -7.66
CA ASP A 40 -0.44 5.20 -8.78
C ASP A 40 -1.36 3.99 -9.08
N LEU A 41 -2.11 4.05 -10.19
CA LEU A 41 -2.98 2.95 -10.61
C LEU A 41 -2.25 1.62 -10.87
N ALA A 42 -0.96 1.64 -11.21
CA ALA A 42 -0.19 0.41 -11.41
C ALA A 42 0.14 -0.26 -10.07
N HIS A 43 0.47 0.52 -9.03
CA HIS A 43 0.59 0.00 -7.66
C HIS A 43 -0.74 -0.56 -7.16
N LEU A 44 -1.83 0.20 -7.28
CA LEU A 44 -3.16 -0.28 -6.89
C LEU A 44 -3.53 -1.60 -7.61
N ALA A 45 -3.28 -1.69 -8.91
CA ALA A 45 -3.51 -2.91 -9.68
C ALA A 45 -2.69 -4.10 -9.17
N ALA A 46 -1.43 -3.87 -8.81
CA ALA A 46 -0.54 -4.90 -8.26
C ALA A 46 -1.03 -5.38 -6.90
N VAL A 47 -1.38 -4.47 -5.99
CA VAL A 47 -1.92 -4.81 -4.67
C VAL A 47 -3.23 -5.57 -4.81
N LEU A 48 -4.18 -5.09 -5.62
CA LEU A 48 -5.47 -5.76 -5.86
C LEU A 48 -5.32 -7.20 -6.38
N GLY A 49 -4.36 -7.44 -7.29
CA GLY A 49 -4.09 -8.78 -7.81
C GLY A 49 -3.46 -9.72 -6.77
N LEU A 50 -2.80 -9.18 -5.74
CA LEU A 50 -2.22 -9.97 -4.65
C LEU A 50 -3.22 -10.25 -3.55
N VAL A 51 -4.02 -9.26 -3.13
CA VAL A 51 -5.01 -9.45 -2.06
C VAL A 51 -6.04 -10.51 -2.43
N GLU A 52 -6.43 -10.67 -3.70
CA GLU A 52 -7.33 -11.76 -4.12
C GLU A 52 -6.80 -13.14 -3.70
N ARG A 53 -5.48 -13.35 -3.82
CA ARG A 53 -4.84 -14.63 -3.45
C ARG A 53 -4.52 -14.70 -1.97
N LEU A 54 -3.98 -13.62 -1.40
CA LEU A 54 -3.48 -13.59 -0.03
C LEU A 54 -4.60 -13.55 1.02
N SER A 55 -5.79 -13.04 0.65
CA SER A 55 -6.93 -12.96 1.55
C SER A 55 -7.93 -14.11 1.42
N ALA A 56 -7.62 -15.16 0.65
CA ALA A 56 -8.55 -16.27 0.39
C ALA A 56 -9.09 -16.93 1.67
N ASP A 57 -8.25 -17.04 2.71
CA ASP A 57 -8.60 -17.61 4.02
C ASP A 57 -8.80 -16.53 5.10
N ALA A 58 -8.82 -15.25 4.73
CA ALA A 58 -8.99 -14.16 5.67
C ALA A 58 -10.46 -14.05 6.13
N PRO A 59 -10.73 -13.61 7.38
CA PRO A 59 -12.10 -13.47 7.90
C PRO A 59 -13.03 -12.56 7.09
N ASP A 60 -12.51 -11.46 6.52
CA ASP A 60 -13.28 -10.58 5.62
C ASP A 60 -12.43 -10.18 4.39
N PRO A 61 -12.36 -11.05 3.36
CA PRO A 61 -11.58 -10.77 2.15
C PRO A 61 -12.09 -9.54 1.39
N ALA A 62 -13.40 -9.23 1.52
CA ALA A 62 -13.99 -8.04 0.93
C ALA A 62 -13.52 -6.76 1.63
N ALA A 63 -13.35 -6.78 2.95
CA ALA A 63 -12.74 -5.67 3.68
C ALA A 63 -11.28 -5.47 3.28
N VAL A 64 -10.49 -6.54 3.11
CA VAL A 64 -9.10 -6.45 2.65
C VAL A 64 -9.02 -5.83 1.24
N ALA A 65 -9.87 -6.30 0.31
CA ALA A 65 -9.90 -5.75 -1.04
C ALA A 65 -10.32 -4.27 -1.05
N LEU A 66 -11.34 -3.88 -0.29
CA LEU A 66 -11.73 -2.47 -0.14
C LEU A 66 -10.61 -1.64 0.51
N ALA A 67 -9.92 -2.15 1.52
CA ALA A 67 -8.76 -1.46 2.11
C ALA A 67 -7.64 -1.26 1.09
N ALA A 68 -7.39 -2.21 0.19
CA ALA A 68 -6.46 -2.01 -0.92
C ALA A 68 -6.88 -0.83 -1.84
N TRP A 69 -8.17 -0.68 -2.14
CA TRP A 69 -8.66 0.50 -2.89
C TRP A 69 -8.43 1.84 -2.17
N TYR A 70 -8.42 1.83 -0.83
CA TYR A 70 -8.38 3.04 -0.02
C TYR A 70 -7.02 3.38 0.60
N HIS A 71 -6.06 2.44 0.71
CA HIS A 71 -4.88 2.62 1.57
C HIS A 71 -4.09 3.91 1.31
N ASP A 72 -3.82 4.23 0.03
CA ASP A 72 -3.22 5.52 -0.37
C ASP A 72 -4.15 6.36 -1.25
N VAL A 73 -5.47 6.26 -1.04
CA VAL A 73 -6.42 7.08 -1.79
C VAL A 73 -6.14 8.57 -1.58
N VAL A 74 -5.71 8.96 -0.39
CA VAL A 74 -5.10 10.26 -0.13
C VAL A 74 -3.59 10.05 -0.05
N TYR A 75 -2.85 10.74 -0.91
CA TYR A 75 -1.40 10.68 -0.93
C TYR A 75 -0.82 12.05 -1.27
N ASP A 76 -0.31 12.71 -0.23
CA ASP A 76 0.46 13.94 -0.35
C ASP A 76 1.80 13.72 0.37
N PRO A 77 2.93 13.68 -0.36
CA PRO A 77 4.26 13.55 0.23
C PRO A 77 4.65 14.63 1.25
N LEU A 78 3.90 15.73 1.34
CA LEU A 78 4.09 16.80 2.32
C LEU A 78 3.34 16.56 3.64
N ARG A 79 2.50 15.53 3.71
CA ARG A 79 1.69 15.19 4.88
C ARG A 79 2.29 14.03 5.67
N ALA A 80 2.01 14.01 6.96
CA ALA A 80 2.40 12.92 7.86
C ALA A 80 1.21 12.05 8.31
N ASP A 81 0.01 12.33 7.82
CA ASP A 81 -1.25 11.71 8.24
C ASP A 81 -2.05 11.13 7.07
N ASN A 82 -1.39 10.79 5.96
CA ASN A 82 -2.05 10.27 4.75
C ASN A 82 -2.95 9.06 5.07
N GLU A 83 -2.47 8.10 5.85
CA GLU A 83 -3.20 6.89 6.23
C GLU A 83 -4.44 7.23 7.08
N GLN A 84 -4.35 8.21 7.97
CA GLN A 84 -5.48 8.69 8.76
C GLN A 84 -6.56 9.31 7.87
N VAL A 85 -6.16 10.18 6.95
CA VAL A 85 -7.11 10.83 6.03
C VAL A 85 -7.69 9.82 5.04
N SER A 86 -6.90 8.86 4.55
CA SER A 86 -7.36 7.75 3.71
C SER A 86 -8.39 6.88 4.45
N ALA A 87 -8.16 6.57 5.72
CA ALA A 87 -9.10 5.80 6.55
C ALA A 87 -10.42 6.56 6.78
N GLU A 88 -10.36 7.87 7.04
CA GLU A 88 -11.55 8.73 7.12
C GLU A 88 -12.30 8.82 5.78
N ARG A 89 -11.55 8.92 4.68
CA ARG A 89 -12.10 8.92 3.32
C ARG A 89 -12.80 7.61 2.99
N ALA A 90 -12.28 6.48 3.47
CA ALA A 90 -12.89 5.16 3.35
C ALA A 90 -14.22 5.07 4.10
N ARG A 91 -14.26 5.48 5.38
CA ARG A 91 -15.51 5.53 6.17
C ARG A 91 -16.59 6.36 5.48
N ALA A 92 -16.21 7.53 4.98
CA ALA A 92 -17.14 8.43 4.31
C ALA A 92 -17.64 7.86 2.97
N GLY A 93 -16.74 7.32 2.16
CA GLY A 93 -17.04 6.80 0.83
C GLY A 93 -17.88 5.52 0.83
N LEU A 94 -17.64 4.66 1.82
CA LEU A 94 -18.32 3.36 1.95
C LEU A 94 -19.66 3.43 2.67
N ARG A 95 -20.02 4.59 3.25
CA ARG A 95 -21.27 4.78 3.98
C ARG A 95 -22.47 4.47 3.10
N GLY A 96 -23.27 3.48 3.52
CA GLY A 96 -24.46 3.05 2.78
C GLY A 96 -24.18 2.20 1.54
N LEU A 97 -22.91 1.96 1.18
CA LEU A 97 -22.50 1.01 0.15
C LEU A 97 -22.19 -0.37 0.75
N VAL A 98 -21.71 -0.41 1.99
CA VAL A 98 -21.40 -1.64 2.74
C VAL A 98 -21.92 -1.55 4.18
N PRO A 99 -22.02 -2.67 4.93
CA PRO A 99 -22.31 -2.64 6.35
C PRO A 99 -21.27 -1.80 7.13
N GLU A 100 -21.73 -1.04 8.13
CA GLU A 100 -20.86 -0.14 8.91
C GLU A 100 -19.63 -0.87 9.51
N ALA A 101 -19.83 -2.09 10.02
CA ALA A 101 -18.74 -2.90 10.57
C ALA A 101 -17.63 -3.19 9.54
N ARG A 102 -17.98 -3.34 8.26
CA ARG A 102 -16.99 -3.52 7.19
C ARG A 102 -16.27 -2.21 6.88
N ALA A 103 -16.98 -1.08 6.86
CA ALA A 103 -16.35 0.23 6.66
C ALA A 103 -15.33 0.55 7.78
N GLU A 104 -15.64 0.18 9.03
CA GLU A 104 -14.70 0.30 10.15
C GLU A 104 -13.51 -0.64 10.04
N GLU A 105 -13.71 -1.89 9.60
CA GLU A 105 -12.59 -2.81 9.35
C GLU A 105 -11.69 -2.29 8.23
N VAL A 106 -12.26 -1.78 7.14
CA VAL A 106 -11.50 -1.13 6.05
C VAL A 106 -10.66 0.02 6.62
N ALA A 107 -11.25 0.90 7.42
CA ALA A 107 -10.53 2.02 8.00
C ALA A 107 -9.41 1.56 8.95
N ARG A 108 -9.62 0.51 9.75
CA ARG A 108 -8.58 -0.09 10.61
C ARG A 108 -7.42 -0.64 9.77
N LEU A 109 -7.73 -1.35 8.69
CA LEU A 109 -6.73 -1.93 7.78
C LEU A 109 -5.93 -0.84 7.05
N VAL A 110 -6.57 0.24 6.61
CA VAL A 110 -5.89 1.40 6.03
C VAL A 110 -4.95 2.06 7.04
N LEU A 111 -5.36 2.23 8.30
CA LEU A 111 -4.47 2.77 9.34
C LEU A 111 -3.25 1.86 9.60
N LEU A 112 -3.43 0.55 9.45
CA LEU A 112 -2.38 -0.44 9.69
C LEU A 112 -1.20 -0.30 8.72
N THR A 113 -1.42 0.23 7.51
CA THR A 113 -0.35 0.45 6.53
C THR A 113 0.63 1.55 6.91
N ALA A 114 0.36 2.35 7.95
CA ALA A 114 1.35 3.33 8.43
C ALA A 114 2.60 2.67 9.05
N ALA A 115 2.41 1.48 9.63
CA ALA A 115 3.46 0.71 10.31
C ALA A 115 3.76 -0.65 9.67
N HIS A 116 2.82 -1.20 8.88
CA HIS A 116 2.91 -2.54 8.28
C HIS A 116 3.21 -3.66 9.30
N ASP A 117 2.71 -3.52 10.53
CA ASP A 117 2.96 -4.45 11.63
C ASP A 117 1.64 -5.00 12.20
N PRO A 118 0.98 -5.93 11.48
CA PRO A 118 -0.21 -6.60 11.98
C PRO A 118 0.12 -7.53 13.15
N GLU A 119 -0.77 -7.54 14.15
CA GLU A 119 -0.68 -8.41 15.30
C GLU A 119 -0.77 -9.90 14.90
N PRO A 120 -0.16 -10.82 15.68
CA PRO A 120 -0.31 -12.26 15.45
C PRO A 120 -1.79 -12.69 15.42
N GLY A 121 -2.21 -13.28 14.30
CA GLY A 121 -3.60 -13.71 14.08
C GLY A 121 -4.48 -12.71 13.32
N ASP A 122 -4.00 -11.49 13.04
CA ASP A 122 -4.69 -10.54 12.17
C ASP A 122 -4.49 -10.91 10.69
N ALA A 123 -5.24 -11.91 10.22
CA ALA A 123 -5.15 -12.40 8.84
C ALA A 123 -5.57 -11.35 7.79
N ASN A 124 -6.52 -10.47 8.13
CA ASN A 124 -6.91 -9.37 7.24
C ASN A 124 -5.76 -8.37 7.08
N GLY A 125 -5.17 -7.94 8.21
CA GLY A 125 -4.02 -7.03 8.22
C GLY A 125 -2.80 -7.61 7.54
N ALA A 126 -2.49 -8.89 7.83
CA ALA A 126 -1.43 -9.64 7.17
C ALA A 126 -1.60 -9.67 5.64
N ALA A 127 -2.80 -9.94 5.14
CA ALA A 127 -3.05 -9.99 3.69
C ALA A 127 -2.85 -8.63 3.02
N LEU A 128 -3.30 -7.53 3.64
CA LEU A 128 -3.09 -6.18 3.08
C LEU A 128 -1.61 -5.78 3.12
N CYS A 129 -0.96 -5.90 4.28
CA CYS A 129 0.44 -5.49 4.44
C CYS A 129 1.38 -6.31 3.56
N ASP A 130 1.18 -7.62 3.46
CA ASP A 130 2.01 -8.48 2.60
C ASP A 130 1.82 -8.13 1.11
N ALA A 131 0.59 -7.79 0.69
CA ALA A 131 0.30 -7.37 -0.68
C ALA A 131 0.94 -6.01 -1.01
N ASP A 132 0.81 -5.03 -0.10
CA ASP A 132 1.36 -3.68 -0.26
C ASP A 132 2.91 -3.69 -0.30
N LEU A 133 3.54 -4.47 0.57
CA LEU A 133 5.00 -4.60 0.64
C LEU A 133 5.59 -5.59 -0.39
N ALA A 134 4.79 -6.19 -1.26
CA ALA A 134 5.27 -7.21 -2.20
C ALA A 134 6.34 -6.69 -3.17
N VAL A 135 6.33 -5.39 -3.50
CA VAL A 135 7.35 -4.76 -4.35
C VAL A 135 8.77 -4.91 -3.79
N LEU A 136 8.90 -5.03 -2.47
CA LEU A 136 10.21 -5.13 -1.83
C LEU A 136 10.92 -6.41 -2.26
N ALA A 137 10.18 -7.49 -2.53
CA ALA A 137 10.70 -8.75 -3.04
C ALA A 137 10.78 -8.84 -4.58
N ALA A 138 10.59 -7.73 -5.29
CA ALA A 138 10.75 -7.71 -6.74
C ALA A 138 12.20 -8.00 -7.16
N ALA A 139 12.36 -8.41 -8.42
CA ALA A 139 13.70 -8.54 -9.01
C ALA A 139 14.48 -7.21 -8.88
N PRO A 140 15.82 -7.23 -8.69
CA PRO A 140 16.59 -6.02 -8.36
C PRO A 140 16.38 -4.82 -9.29
N ALA A 141 16.19 -5.07 -10.59
CA ALA A 141 15.89 -4.00 -11.56
C ALA A 141 14.52 -3.35 -11.35
N ALA A 142 13.50 -4.15 -11.01
CA ALA A 142 12.17 -3.63 -10.69
C ALA A 142 12.16 -2.89 -9.34
N TYR A 143 12.87 -3.42 -8.34
CA TYR A 143 13.07 -2.73 -7.05
C TYR A 143 13.76 -1.37 -7.23
N ALA A 144 14.80 -1.28 -8.07
CA ALA A 144 15.46 -0.01 -8.39
C ALA A 144 14.50 0.98 -9.06
N GLY A 145 13.60 0.50 -9.92
CA GLY A 145 12.51 1.30 -10.49
C GLY A 145 11.57 1.84 -9.42
N TYR A 146 11.13 0.99 -8.49
CA TYR A 146 10.35 1.38 -7.32
C TYR A 146 11.04 2.47 -6.50
N ALA A 147 12.29 2.26 -6.08
CA ALA A 147 13.02 3.22 -5.26
C ALA A 147 13.22 4.57 -5.96
N SER A 148 13.46 4.55 -7.29
CA SER A 148 13.55 5.76 -8.11
C SER A 148 12.21 6.50 -8.20
N ALA A 149 11.10 5.77 -8.38
CA ALA A 149 9.76 6.35 -8.42
C ALA A 149 9.39 7.01 -7.08
N VAL A 150 9.69 6.35 -5.95
CA VAL A 150 9.55 6.95 -4.61
C VAL A 150 10.42 8.20 -4.48
N ARG A 151 11.70 8.18 -4.88
CA ARG A 151 12.56 9.37 -4.84
C ARG A 151 11.95 10.54 -5.61
N ALA A 152 11.30 10.29 -6.75
CA ALA A 152 10.67 11.32 -7.58
C ALA A 152 9.46 11.97 -6.91
N GLU A 153 8.68 11.24 -6.10
CA GLU A 153 7.55 11.80 -5.34
C GLU A 153 8.02 12.78 -4.25
N TYR A 154 9.20 12.53 -3.70
CA TYR A 154 9.85 13.42 -2.73
C TYR A 154 10.82 14.43 -3.38
N GLY A 155 10.65 14.75 -4.67
CA GLY A 155 11.51 15.70 -5.39
C GLY A 155 11.54 17.13 -4.81
N HIS A 156 10.62 17.45 -3.90
CA HIS A 156 10.57 18.70 -3.16
C HIS A 156 11.58 18.75 -1.98
N LEU A 157 12.10 17.61 -1.53
CA LEU A 157 13.14 17.52 -0.50
C LEU A 157 14.53 17.59 -1.12
N SER A 158 15.48 18.16 -0.38
CA SER A 158 16.89 18.00 -0.68
C SER A 158 17.31 16.53 -0.62
N ASP A 159 18.44 16.20 -1.25
CA ASP A 159 18.95 14.82 -1.25
C ASP A 159 19.30 14.35 0.17
N ASP A 160 19.76 15.23 1.06
CA ASP A 160 20.10 14.90 2.45
C ASP A 160 18.85 14.62 3.29
N GLU A 161 17.81 15.45 3.16
CA GLU A 161 16.52 15.27 3.84
C GLU A 161 15.86 13.96 3.38
N PHE A 162 15.80 13.74 2.06
CA PHE A 162 15.25 12.50 1.52
C PHE A 162 16.05 11.28 1.98
N THR A 163 17.38 11.34 1.90
CA THR A 163 18.25 10.23 2.31
C THR A 163 18.04 9.88 3.78
N THR A 164 17.97 10.89 4.65
CA THR A 164 17.73 10.69 6.09
C THR A 164 16.37 10.02 6.34
N GLY A 165 15.31 10.53 5.73
CA GLY A 165 13.97 9.96 5.87
C GLY A 165 13.86 8.55 5.30
N ARG A 166 14.45 8.32 4.11
CA ARG A 166 14.43 7.01 3.46
C ARG A 166 15.21 5.97 4.27
N ILE A 167 16.37 6.32 4.81
CA ILE A 167 17.13 5.44 5.73
C ILE A 167 16.24 5.03 6.91
N ALA A 168 15.56 5.97 7.56
CA ALA A 168 14.69 5.68 8.70
C ALA A 168 13.54 4.72 8.34
N VAL A 169 12.94 4.86 7.16
CA VAL A 169 11.90 3.93 6.67
C VAL A 169 12.47 2.54 6.44
N LEU A 170 13.63 2.42 5.78
CA LEU A 170 14.28 1.13 5.50
C LEU A 170 14.70 0.42 6.79
N GLU A 171 15.26 1.15 7.76
CA GLU A 171 15.62 0.62 9.08
C GLU A 171 14.39 0.10 9.83
N ARG A 172 13.32 0.90 9.90
CA ARG A 172 12.06 0.48 10.53
C ARG A 172 11.50 -0.81 9.92
N LEU A 173 11.51 -0.94 8.59
CA LEU A 173 11.08 -2.16 7.92
C LEU A 173 12.00 -3.35 8.23
N LEU A 174 13.32 -3.14 8.22
CA LEU A 174 14.29 -4.20 8.53
C LEU A 174 14.22 -4.67 10.00
N ASP A 175 13.82 -3.78 10.91
CA ASP A 175 13.63 -4.08 12.34
C ASP A 175 12.37 -4.91 12.63
N LEU A 176 11.43 -5.02 11.68
CA LEU A 176 10.29 -5.93 11.82
C LEU A 176 10.80 -7.38 11.93
N PRO A 177 10.30 -8.19 12.89
CA PRO A 177 10.69 -9.60 13.00
C PRO A 177 10.42 -10.40 11.73
N ARG A 178 9.35 -10.04 11.00
CA ARG A 178 9.00 -10.54 9.68
C ARG A 178 8.37 -9.40 8.87
N LEU A 179 8.82 -9.22 7.63
CA LEU A 179 8.18 -8.31 6.68
C LEU A 179 6.85 -8.90 6.22
N TYR A 180 6.86 -10.20 5.90
CA TYR A 180 5.68 -10.92 5.41
C TYR A 180 5.15 -11.89 6.46
N ARG A 181 3.83 -11.88 6.67
CA ARG A 181 3.17 -12.57 7.78
C ARG A 181 2.49 -13.86 7.34
N LEU A 182 2.04 -13.91 6.09
CA LEU A 182 1.37 -15.06 5.52
C LEU A 182 2.39 -16.08 5.01
N PRO A 183 2.14 -17.40 5.21
CA PRO A 183 3.00 -18.45 4.67
C PRO A 183 3.16 -18.36 3.14
N ALA A 184 2.14 -17.89 2.42
CA ALA A 184 2.17 -17.72 0.97
C ALA A 184 3.18 -16.67 0.47
N ALA A 185 3.59 -15.75 1.34
CA ALA A 185 4.57 -14.70 1.06
C ALA A 185 5.94 -14.99 1.71
N ALA A 186 6.11 -16.12 2.39
CA ALA A 186 7.34 -16.41 3.13
C ALA A 186 8.60 -16.47 2.25
N GLU A 187 8.47 -16.89 0.99
CA GLU A 187 9.59 -16.95 0.04
C GLU A 187 10.06 -15.55 -0.42
N TRP A 188 9.28 -14.51 -0.19
CA TRP A 188 9.60 -13.13 -0.55
C TRP A 188 10.58 -12.48 0.42
N GLU A 189 10.56 -12.90 1.69
CA GLU A 189 11.33 -12.31 2.79
C GLU A 189 12.84 -12.19 2.49
N PRO A 190 13.55 -13.23 2.00
CA PRO A 190 14.98 -13.13 1.74
C PRO A 190 15.32 -12.12 0.64
N VAL A 191 14.48 -12.05 -0.40
CA VAL A 191 14.67 -11.12 -1.53
C VAL A 191 14.41 -9.68 -1.07
N ALA A 192 13.32 -9.46 -0.32
CA ALA A 192 13.00 -8.15 0.23
C ALA A 192 14.09 -7.61 1.15
N ARG A 193 14.57 -8.42 2.10
CA ARG A 193 15.65 -8.01 3.00
C ARG A 193 16.95 -7.72 2.25
N ALA A 194 17.28 -8.49 1.21
CA ALA A 194 18.44 -8.23 0.38
C ALA A 194 18.34 -6.88 -0.35
N ASN A 195 17.18 -6.59 -0.96
CA ASN A 195 16.93 -5.32 -1.65
C ASN A 195 16.98 -4.12 -0.69
N LEU A 196 16.26 -4.17 0.43
CA LEU A 196 16.26 -3.13 1.46
C LEU A 196 17.68 -2.86 1.99
N THR A 197 18.44 -3.92 2.29
CA THR A 197 19.82 -3.82 2.80
C THR A 197 20.76 -3.20 1.76
N ALA A 198 20.60 -3.56 0.48
CA ALA A 198 21.39 -3.00 -0.60
C ALA A 198 21.11 -1.50 -0.78
N GLU A 199 19.84 -1.08 -0.75
CA GLU A 199 19.46 0.33 -0.80
C GLU A 199 20.02 1.10 0.40
N LEU A 200 19.85 0.57 1.62
CA LEU A 200 20.34 1.18 2.85
C LEU A 200 21.86 1.37 2.82
N THR A 201 22.60 0.37 2.33
CA THR A 201 24.06 0.45 2.19
C THR A 201 24.47 1.55 1.20
N LEU A 202 23.78 1.63 0.06
CA LEU A 202 24.03 2.66 -0.95
C LEU A 202 23.79 4.07 -0.38
N LEU A 203 22.67 4.28 0.30
CA LEU A 203 22.31 5.57 0.89
C LEU A 203 23.32 6.02 1.96
N ARG A 204 23.72 5.13 2.87
CA ARG A 204 24.75 5.43 3.89
C ARG A 204 26.11 5.76 3.28
N SER A 205 26.49 5.10 2.19
CA SER A 205 27.76 5.39 1.51
C SER A 205 27.78 6.79 0.89
N ARG A 206 26.64 7.27 0.38
CA ARG A 206 26.49 8.63 -0.16
C ARG A 206 26.52 9.69 0.92
N ALA A 207 25.81 9.46 2.03
CA ALA A 207 25.80 10.39 3.17
C ALA A 207 27.16 10.55 3.84
N SER A 208 28.02 9.52 3.79
CA SER A 208 29.37 9.55 4.37
C SER A 208 30.43 10.19 3.45
N GLY A 209 30.09 10.41 2.18
CA GLY A 209 30.99 10.96 1.15
C GLY A 209 30.66 12.38 0.72
N ALA A 210 29.59 12.98 1.26
CA ALA A 210 29.22 14.39 1.12
C ALA A 210 29.85 15.21 2.25
#